data_AF-A0A858RFR1-F1
#
_entry.id   AF-A0A858RFR1-F1
#
_cell.length_a   1.000
_cell.length_b   1.000
_cell.length_c   1.000
_cell.angle_alpha   90.00
_cell.angle_beta   90.00
_cell.angle_gamma   90.00
#
_symmetry.space_group_name_H-M   'P 1'
#
loop_
_entity.id
_entity.type
_entity.pdbx_description
1 polymer ?
#
loop_
_entity_poly.entity_id
_entity_poly.type
_entity_poly.pdbx_seq_one_letter_code
_entity_poly.pdbx_strand_id
1 'polypeptide(L)'
;MFPSSKHVADVVASVLSGLGVGKVEAIAETRAVFGSLLVTDLYHKRGVLAAAILTKLGAYSKKAVRAVALAISGAVRCYAAVLHLRHGANDENPLKFTNKGYATKFEKVTEFPGRMEQAAKWSDLSGTKRPGSPWLDGLPRLIFVSDMGDALSAGVSFEFQKKEIVDVATSLHSRAHVWLWLTKRPARMVRFSRWLEAQGVAWPDNLVPMTSVMGQKMAKGVSLLAQIPAKVRGLSVEPLWENVELDLTGIDWCLVGGESGFQAEPFDLAWARSLRDHARKCGVAFFMKQLGTKPQAGGQPVVLKDKHGGEWDEWPEDLRVREFPPAFLQIAEPRKGARKQG
;
A
#
# COMPACT_ATOMS: atom_id res chain seq x y z
N MET A 1 -6.18 0.76 -7.51
CA MET A 1 -7.04 1.59 -6.62
C MET A 1 -8.22 0.75 -6.14
N PHE A 2 -8.82 1.05 -4.99
CA PHE A 2 -10.06 0.37 -4.56
C PHE A 2 -11.25 0.87 -5.39
N PRO A 3 -12.10 -0.02 -5.95
CA PRO A 3 -13.17 0.39 -6.85
C PRO A 3 -14.34 1.03 -6.10
N SER A 4 -15.17 1.80 -6.81
CA SER A 4 -16.50 2.19 -6.33
C SER A 4 -17.52 1.08 -6.61
N SER A 5 -18.64 1.07 -5.88
CA SER A 5 -19.77 0.16 -6.17
C SER A 5 -20.28 0.33 -7.61
N LYS A 6 -20.31 1.58 -8.11
CA LYS A 6 -20.63 1.90 -9.51
C LYS A 6 -19.68 1.19 -10.49
N HIS A 7 -18.37 1.21 -10.24
CA HIS A 7 -17.41 0.52 -11.10
C HIS A 7 -17.65 -1.00 -11.10
N VAL A 8 -17.91 -1.60 -9.93
CA VAL A 8 -18.26 -3.02 -9.84
C VAL A 8 -19.55 -3.32 -10.63
N ALA A 9 -20.55 -2.44 -10.55
CA ALA A 9 -21.80 -2.57 -11.32
C ALA A 9 -21.54 -2.53 -12.83
N ASP A 10 -20.74 -1.57 -13.30
CA ASP A 10 -20.43 -1.44 -14.73
C ASP A 10 -19.65 -2.68 -15.25
N VAL A 11 -18.73 -3.25 -14.46
CA VAL A 11 -18.02 -4.51 -14.79
C VAL A 11 -19.00 -5.68 -14.89
N VAL A 12 -19.89 -5.83 -13.91
CA VAL A 12 -20.88 -6.91 -13.92
C VAL A 12 -21.88 -6.76 -15.06
N ALA A 13 -22.34 -5.54 -15.34
CA ALA A 13 -23.24 -5.26 -16.45
C ALA A 13 -22.64 -5.69 -17.79
N SER A 14 -21.34 -5.47 -18.00
CA SER A 14 -20.63 -5.95 -19.19
C SER A 14 -20.64 -7.47 -19.30
N VAL A 15 -20.48 -8.20 -18.19
CA VAL A 15 -20.53 -9.67 -18.17
C VAL A 15 -21.95 -10.18 -18.44
N LEU A 16 -22.98 -9.54 -17.87
CA LEU A 16 -24.38 -9.85 -18.15
C LEU A 16 -24.74 -9.66 -19.62
N SER A 17 -24.26 -8.57 -20.24
CA SER A 17 -24.43 -8.37 -21.69
C SER A 17 -23.77 -9.47 -22.52
N GLY A 18 -22.59 -9.94 -22.13
CA GLY A 18 -21.95 -11.11 -22.76
C GLY A 18 -22.72 -12.42 -22.56
N LEU A 19 -23.65 -12.49 -21.62
CA LEU A 19 -24.55 -13.62 -21.37
C LEU A 19 -25.92 -13.47 -22.07
N GLY A 20 -26.10 -12.44 -22.90
CA GLY A 20 -27.32 -12.20 -23.66
C GLY A 20 -28.36 -11.29 -22.99
N VAL A 21 -28.06 -10.71 -21.83
CA VAL A 21 -28.94 -9.70 -21.20
C VAL A 21 -28.82 -8.37 -21.93
N GLY A 22 -29.96 -7.69 -22.17
CA GLY A 22 -29.96 -6.37 -22.77
C GLY A 22 -29.08 -5.37 -22.00
N LYS A 23 -28.21 -4.62 -22.70
CA LYS A 23 -27.23 -3.73 -22.07
C LYS A 23 -27.85 -2.70 -21.11
N VAL A 24 -28.97 -2.09 -21.51
CA VAL A 24 -29.68 -1.10 -20.69
C VAL A 24 -30.21 -1.73 -19.41
N GLU A 25 -30.81 -2.91 -19.54
CA GLU A 25 -31.38 -3.67 -18.43
C GLU A 25 -30.28 -4.13 -17.45
N ALA A 26 -29.18 -4.67 -17.96
CA ALA A 26 -28.03 -5.09 -17.16
C ALA A 26 -27.45 -3.92 -16.33
N ILE A 27 -27.31 -2.74 -16.94
CA ILE A 27 -26.83 -1.54 -16.24
C ILE A 27 -27.84 -1.08 -15.19
N ALA A 28 -29.13 -1.03 -15.53
CA ALA A 28 -30.17 -0.59 -14.61
C ALA A 28 -30.23 -1.50 -13.37
N GLU A 29 -30.25 -2.81 -13.58
CA GLU A 29 -30.37 -3.78 -12.50
C GLU A 29 -29.13 -3.78 -11.59
N THR A 30 -27.93 -3.84 -12.16
CA THR A 30 -26.70 -3.85 -11.36
C THR A 30 -26.54 -2.57 -10.55
N ARG A 31 -26.90 -1.41 -11.10
CA ARG A 31 -26.87 -0.14 -10.35
C ARG A 31 -27.92 -0.09 -9.24
N ALA A 32 -29.12 -0.61 -9.50
CA ALA A 32 -30.18 -0.68 -8.49
C ALA A 32 -29.75 -1.56 -7.29
N VAL A 33 -29.15 -2.72 -7.57
CA VAL A 33 -28.73 -3.66 -6.51
C VAL A 33 -27.46 -3.18 -5.80
N PHE A 34 -26.46 -2.67 -6.53
CA PHE A 34 -25.14 -2.38 -5.95
C PHE A 34 -25.00 -0.95 -5.42
N GLY A 35 -25.83 -0.01 -5.88
CA GLY A 35 -25.64 1.42 -5.63
C GLY A 35 -25.59 1.81 -4.16
N SER A 36 -26.30 1.08 -3.28
CA SER A 36 -26.34 1.31 -1.84
C SER A 36 -25.37 0.46 -1.02
N LEU A 37 -24.69 -0.50 -1.65
CA LEU A 37 -23.84 -1.47 -0.97
C LEU A 37 -22.37 -1.04 -0.96
N LEU A 38 -21.68 -1.37 0.12
CA LEU A 38 -20.22 -1.29 0.16
C LEU A 38 -19.63 -2.39 -0.74
N VAL A 39 -18.49 -2.12 -1.37
CA VAL A 39 -17.77 -3.11 -2.18
C VAL A 39 -17.34 -4.31 -1.32
N THR A 40 -17.04 -4.11 -0.04
CA THR A 40 -16.83 -5.23 0.89
C THR A 40 -18.04 -6.16 0.94
N ASP A 41 -19.26 -5.61 0.99
CA ASP A 41 -20.49 -6.39 0.98
C ASP A 41 -20.72 -7.05 -0.37
N LEU A 42 -20.50 -6.32 -1.47
CA LEU A 42 -20.57 -6.89 -2.83
C LEU A 42 -19.67 -8.11 -2.95
N TYR A 43 -18.42 -8.01 -2.47
CA TYR A 43 -17.46 -9.09 -2.52
C TYR A 43 -17.90 -10.29 -1.69
N HIS A 44 -18.26 -10.11 -0.42
CA HIS A 44 -18.65 -11.24 0.43
C HIS A 44 -19.92 -11.91 -0.07
N LYS A 45 -20.94 -11.12 -0.42
CA LYS A 45 -22.27 -11.59 -0.86
C LYS A 45 -22.36 -11.92 -2.35
N ARG A 46 -21.24 -11.89 -3.08
CA ARG A 46 -21.19 -11.98 -4.56
C ARG A 46 -21.98 -13.16 -5.14
N GLY A 47 -22.00 -14.31 -4.48
CA GLY A 47 -22.73 -15.49 -4.95
C GLY A 47 -24.25 -15.31 -4.87
N VAL A 48 -24.74 -14.80 -3.73
CA VAL A 48 -26.15 -14.53 -3.49
C VAL A 48 -26.64 -13.39 -4.38
N LEU A 49 -25.87 -12.31 -4.48
CA LEU A 49 -26.19 -11.17 -5.35
C LEU A 49 -26.22 -11.58 -6.82
N ALA A 50 -25.25 -12.37 -7.29
CA ALA A 50 -25.22 -12.89 -8.66
C ALA A 50 -26.45 -13.73 -8.98
N ALA A 51 -26.84 -14.64 -8.07
CA ALA A 51 -28.03 -15.46 -8.23
C ALA A 51 -29.30 -14.61 -8.29
N ALA A 52 -29.46 -13.64 -7.39
CA ALA A 52 -30.63 -12.77 -7.36
C ALA A 52 -30.79 -11.94 -8.64
N ILE A 53 -29.71 -11.32 -9.11
CA ILE A 53 -29.70 -10.53 -10.36
C ILE A 53 -30.08 -11.42 -11.55
N LEU A 54 -29.44 -12.58 -11.71
CA LEU A 54 -29.68 -13.46 -12.85
C LEU A 54 -31.09 -14.08 -12.84
N THR A 55 -31.64 -14.40 -11.66
CA THR A 55 -33.03 -14.86 -11.54
C THR A 55 -34.00 -13.77 -12.00
N LYS A 56 -33.81 -12.53 -11.56
CA LYS A 56 -34.68 -11.41 -11.92
C LYS A 56 -34.65 -11.10 -13.41
N LEU A 57 -33.47 -11.24 -14.03
CA LEU A 57 -33.25 -11.01 -15.47
C LEU A 57 -33.61 -12.22 -16.35
N GLY A 58 -34.15 -13.30 -15.78
CA GLY A 58 -34.49 -14.51 -16.55
C GLY A 58 -33.29 -15.24 -17.15
N ALA A 59 -32.07 -14.97 -16.69
CA ALA A 59 -30.79 -15.46 -17.24
C ALA A 59 -30.09 -16.47 -16.32
N TYR A 60 -30.82 -17.07 -15.38
CA TYR A 60 -30.24 -17.92 -14.34
C TYR A 60 -29.61 -19.20 -14.89
N SER A 61 -28.32 -19.40 -14.58
CA SER A 61 -27.67 -20.71 -14.64
C SER A 61 -26.51 -20.76 -13.64
N LYS A 62 -26.12 -21.97 -13.18
CA LYS A 62 -24.95 -22.13 -12.29
C LYS A 62 -23.67 -21.56 -12.91
N LYS A 63 -23.51 -21.65 -14.24
CA LYS A 63 -22.37 -21.09 -14.97
C LYS A 63 -22.41 -19.56 -14.98
N ALA A 64 -23.56 -18.96 -15.25
CA ALA A 64 -23.75 -17.51 -15.22
C ALA A 64 -23.50 -16.93 -13.82
N VAL A 65 -24.01 -17.58 -12.77
CA VAL A 65 -23.78 -17.16 -11.37
C VAL A 65 -22.28 -17.14 -11.06
N ARG A 66 -21.54 -18.18 -11.44
CA ARG A 66 -20.08 -18.23 -11.26
C ARG A 66 -19.38 -17.11 -12.03
N ALA A 67 -19.78 -16.85 -13.26
CA ALA A 67 -19.19 -15.80 -14.09
C ALA A 67 -19.40 -14.40 -13.47
N VAL A 68 -20.61 -14.09 -13.03
CA VAL A 68 -20.94 -12.81 -12.37
C VAL A 68 -20.22 -12.68 -11.03
N ALA A 69 -20.20 -13.74 -10.21
CA ALA A 69 -19.47 -13.73 -8.94
C ALA A 69 -17.96 -13.50 -9.15
N LEU A 70 -17.37 -14.11 -10.19
CA LEU A 70 -15.98 -13.89 -10.56
C LEU A 70 -15.74 -12.45 -11.04
N ALA A 71 -16.69 -11.86 -11.76
CA ALA A 71 -16.62 -10.46 -12.19
C ALA A 71 -16.61 -9.50 -11.00
N ILE A 72 -17.45 -9.74 -9.99
CA ILE A 72 -17.45 -8.95 -8.74
C ILE A 72 -16.09 -9.07 -8.04
N SER A 73 -15.57 -10.30 -7.86
CA SER A 73 -14.24 -10.50 -7.27
C SER A 73 -13.13 -9.82 -8.09
N GLY A 74 -13.18 -9.96 -9.42
CA GLY A 74 -12.17 -9.45 -10.33
C GLY A 74 -12.12 -7.93 -10.44
N ALA A 75 -13.21 -7.24 -10.09
CA ALA A 75 -13.26 -5.78 -10.02
C ALA A 75 -12.44 -5.21 -8.84
N VAL A 76 -12.17 -5.99 -7.80
CA VAL A 76 -11.39 -5.56 -6.64
C VAL A 76 -9.90 -5.86 -6.84
N ARG A 77 -9.18 -4.93 -7.47
CA ARG A 77 -7.73 -5.09 -7.74
C ARG A 77 -6.80 -4.54 -6.66
N CYS A 78 -7.31 -3.76 -5.71
CA CYS A 78 -6.48 -3.18 -4.66
C CYS A 78 -5.92 -4.29 -3.76
N TYR A 79 -4.60 -4.55 -3.80
CA TYR A 79 -3.96 -5.59 -3.00
C TYR A 79 -4.31 -5.51 -1.50
N ALA A 80 -4.31 -4.29 -0.94
CA ALA A 80 -4.70 -4.07 0.46
C ALA A 80 -6.14 -4.50 0.75
N ALA A 81 -7.05 -4.24 -0.18
CA ALA A 81 -8.43 -4.66 -0.07
C ALA A 81 -8.58 -6.17 -0.26
N VAL A 82 -7.87 -6.78 -1.21
CA VAL A 82 -7.93 -8.23 -1.43
C VAL A 82 -7.47 -8.98 -0.18
N LEU A 83 -6.38 -8.54 0.46
CA LEU A 83 -5.93 -9.10 1.73
C LEU A 83 -6.93 -8.83 2.87
N HIS A 84 -7.51 -7.63 2.93
CA HIS A 84 -8.59 -7.35 3.90
C HIS A 84 -9.79 -8.28 3.72
N LEU A 85 -10.30 -8.45 2.50
CA LEU A 85 -11.43 -9.33 2.22
C LEU A 85 -11.10 -10.80 2.52
N ARG A 86 -9.84 -11.19 2.35
CA ARG A 86 -9.36 -12.54 2.68
C ARG A 86 -9.20 -12.77 4.18
N HIS A 87 -8.62 -11.84 4.92
CA HIS A 87 -8.20 -12.04 6.32
C HIS A 87 -9.02 -11.29 7.36
N GLY A 88 -9.83 -10.32 6.94
CA GLY A 88 -10.76 -9.55 7.76
C GLY A 88 -12.11 -10.24 7.93
N ALA A 89 -12.99 -9.57 8.66
CA ALA A 89 -14.33 -10.06 9.00
C ALA A 89 -15.21 -10.30 7.76
N ASN A 90 -16.14 -11.24 7.89
CA ASN A 90 -17.16 -11.50 6.88
C ASN A 90 -18.49 -11.76 7.58
N ASP A 91 -19.47 -10.87 7.39
CA ASP A 91 -20.78 -10.98 8.03
C ASP A 91 -21.54 -12.26 7.61
N GLU A 92 -21.29 -12.79 6.41
CA GLU A 92 -21.88 -14.06 5.96
C GLU A 92 -21.18 -15.30 6.53
N ASN A 93 -20.02 -15.13 7.16
CA ASN A 93 -19.33 -16.20 7.86
C ASN A 93 -18.77 -15.68 9.20
N PRO A 94 -19.64 -15.51 10.22
CA PRO A 94 -19.23 -15.00 11.53
C PRO A 94 -18.17 -15.86 12.23
N LEU A 95 -18.07 -17.14 11.87
CA LEU A 95 -17.09 -18.09 12.40
C LEU A 95 -15.74 -18.05 11.67
N LYS A 96 -15.60 -17.21 10.64
CA LYS A 96 -14.35 -17.03 9.91
C LYS A 96 -13.27 -16.54 10.87
N PHE A 97 -12.14 -17.25 10.91
CA PHE A 97 -10.96 -16.76 11.60
C PHE A 97 -10.49 -15.44 10.98
N THR A 98 -10.34 -14.41 11.81
CA THR A 98 -9.89 -13.09 11.38
C THR A 98 -8.57 -12.73 12.03
N ASN A 99 -7.67 -12.14 11.25
CA ASN A 99 -6.44 -11.59 11.80
C ASN A 99 -6.77 -10.35 12.62
N LYS A 100 -6.15 -10.22 13.80
CA LYS A 100 -6.30 -9.02 14.62
C LYS A 100 -5.90 -7.81 13.80
N GLY A 101 -6.78 -6.81 13.78
CA GLY A 101 -6.45 -5.49 13.30
C GLY A 101 -6.82 -5.12 11.88
N TYR A 102 -7.63 -5.96 11.25
CA TYR A 102 -8.44 -5.55 10.12
C TYR A 102 -9.71 -4.84 10.59
N ALA A 103 -10.09 -3.78 9.90
CA ALA A 103 -11.40 -3.14 10.06
C ALA A 103 -12.52 -4.16 9.76
N THR A 104 -13.74 -3.93 10.25
CA THR A 104 -14.89 -4.79 9.92
C THR A 104 -15.23 -4.73 8.43
N LYS A 105 -15.08 -3.56 7.80
CA LYS A 105 -15.23 -3.32 6.36
C LYS A 105 -14.05 -2.52 5.86
N PHE A 106 -13.57 -2.78 4.65
CA PHE A 106 -12.39 -2.10 4.11
C PHE A 106 -12.61 -0.58 3.94
N GLU A 107 -13.84 -0.18 3.62
CA GLU A 107 -14.22 1.22 3.39
C GLU A 107 -14.44 2.00 4.69
N LYS A 108 -14.66 1.30 5.82
CA LYS A 108 -14.95 1.93 7.10
C LYS A 108 -13.66 2.18 7.85
N VAL A 109 -13.42 3.44 8.18
CA VAL A 109 -12.33 3.81 9.09
C VAL A 109 -12.56 3.10 10.43
N THR A 110 -11.53 2.38 10.89
CA THR A 110 -11.49 1.78 12.21
C THR A 110 -10.18 2.20 12.85
N GLU A 111 -10.27 2.88 13.98
CA GLU A 111 -9.11 3.29 14.76
C GLU A 111 -8.67 2.14 15.67
N PHE A 112 -7.35 2.00 15.83
CA PHE A 112 -6.75 0.97 16.69
C PHE A 112 -5.77 1.64 17.67
N PRO A 113 -6.28 2.35 18.68
CA PRO A 113 -5.44 3.11 19.60
C PRO A 113 -4.44 2.22 20.34
N GLY A 114 -3.25 2.75 20.58
CA GLY A 114 -2.17 2.09 21.33
C GLY A 114 -1.37 1.07 20.53
N ARG A 115 -1.60 0.91 19.22
CA ARG A 115 -0.79 0.02 18.38
C ARG A 115 0.61 0.55 18.18
N MET A 116 0.73 1.85 17.92
CA MET A 116 2.04 2.46 17.77
C MET A 116 2.80 2.42 19.09
N GLU A 117 2.12 2.61 20.21
CA GLU A 117 2.75 2.51 21.53
C GLU A 117 3.28 1.08 21.81
N GLN A 118 2.56 0.04 21.39
CA GLN A 118 3.04 -1.34 21.45
C GLN A 118 4.28 -1.54 20.57
N ALA A 119 4.27 -0.99 19.35
CA ALA A 119 5.40 -1.08 18.43
C ALA A 119 6.63 -0.28 18.92
N ALA A 120 6.43 0.84 19.62
CA ALA A 120 7.49 1.63 20.23
C ALA A 120 8.27 0.85 21.31
N LYS A 121 7.66 -0.19 21.90
CA LYS A 121 8.28 -1.05 22.90
C LYS A 121 9.12 -2.18 22.29
N TRP A 122 9.14 -2.31 20.96
CA TRP A 122 9.95 -3.32 20.28
C TRP A 122 11.45 -3.12 20.51
N SER A 123 12.23 -4.16 20.20
CA SER A 123 13.68 -4.13 20.39
C SER A 123 14.35 -3.10 19.49
N ASP A 124 15.31 -2.38 20.06
CA ASP A 124 16.27 -1.60 19.28
C ASP A 124 17.15 -2.57 18.47
N LEU A 125 17.26 -2.32 17.17
CA LEU A 125 18.06 -3.13 16.24
C LEU A 125 19.30 -2.39 15.74
N SER A 126 19.57 -1.19 16.25
CA SER A 126 20.76 -0.41 15.89
C SER A 126 22.03 -1.23 16.16
N GLY A 127 22.93 -1.29 15.19
CA GLY A 127 24.17 -2.08 15.30
C GLY A 127 23.99 -3.60 15.23
N THR A 128 22.78 -4.12 15.00
CA THR A 128 22.51 -5.56 14.92
C THR A 128 22.70 -6.08 13.49
N LYS A 129 23.46 -7.18 13.33
CA LYS A 129 23.56 -7.95 12.06
C LYS A 129 22.30 -8.77 11.81
N ARG A 130 21.86 -8.87 10.56
CA ARG A 130 20.60 -9.49 10.13
C ARG A 130 20.88 -10.44 8.95
N PRO A 131 21.30 -11.70 9.21
CA PRO A 131 21.78 -12.61 8.15
C PRO A 131 20.82 -12.84 6.99
N GLY A 132 19.51 -12.85 7.23
CA GLY A 132 18.50 -13.00 6.18
C GLY A 132 18.15 -11.70 5.44
N SER A 133 18.69 -10.56 5.87
CA SER A 133 18.47 -9.24 5.26
C SER A 133 19.68 -8.34 5.49
N PRO A 134 20.86 -8.68 4.96
CA PRO A 134 22.11 -7.99 5.26
C PRO A 134 22.10 -6.51 4.85
N TRP A 135 21.25 -6.11 3.90
CA TRP A 135 21.03 -4.70 3.55
C TRP A 135 20.44 -3.85 4.68
N LEU A 136 19.94 -4.47 5.75
CA LEU A 136 19.44 -3.80 6.95
C LEU A 136 20.46 -3.79 8.11
N ASP A 137 21.67 -4.32 7.91
CA ASP A 137 22.68 -4.43 8.96
C ASP A 137 23.02 -3.07 9.56
N GLY A 138 23.07 -3.03 10.89
CA GLY A 138 23.42 -1.82 11.63
C GLY A 138 22.33 -0.73 11.67
N LEU A 139 21.36 -0.74 10.75
CA LEU A 139 20.27 0.24 10.74
C LEU A 139 19.40 0.13 11.99
N PRO A 140 18.71 1.21 12.38
CA PRO A 140 17.65 1.13 13.38
C PRO A 140 16.53 0.19 12.93
N ARG A 141 15.60 -0.07 13.85
CA ARG A 141 14.36 -0.74 13.47
C ARG A 141 13.51 0.22 12.64
N LEU A 142 13.13 -0.21 11.44
CA LEU A 142 12.17 0.50 10.58
C LEU A 142 10.77 -0.05 10.87
N ILE A 143 9.79 0.83 11.09
CA ILE A 143 8.41 0.46 11.43
C ILE A 143 7.45 1.18 10.49
N PHE A 144 6.67 0.43 9.72
CA PHE A 144 5.61 0.99 8.88
C PHE A 144 4.42 1.45 9.71
N VAL A 145 4.02 2.70 9.56
CA VAL A 145 2.81 3.26 10.15
C VAL A 145 1.61 2.88 9.28
N SER A 146 0.57 2.33 9.91
CA SER A 146 -0.67 1.97 9.22
C SER A 146 -0.47 0.98 8.07
N ASP A 147 0.30 -0.09 8.31
CA ASP A 147 0.44 -1.17 7.33
C ASP A 147 -0.94 -1.66 6.86
N MET A 148 -1.08 -1.83 5.54
CA MET A 148 -2.32 -2.19 4.85
C MET A 148 -3.49 -1.18 5.00
N GLY A 149 -3.23 -0.01 5.58
CA GLY A 149 -4.18 1.09 5.77
C GLY A 149 -3.69 2.42 5.19
N ASP A 150 -4.35 3.51 5.59
CA ASP A 150 -3.90 4.88 5.34
C ASP A 150 -4.40 5.76 6.49
N ALA A 151 -3.53 6.06 7.45
CA ALA A 151 -3.88 6.86 8.64
C ALA A 151 -4.33 8.28 8.29
N LEU A 152 -4.04 8.75 7.08
CA LEU A 152 -4.53 10.02 6.54
C LEU A 152 -5.84 9.84 5.75
N SER A 153 -6.63 8.80 6.03
CA SER A 153 -8.01 8.76 5.54
C SER A 153 -8.80 9.98 6.03
N ALA A 154 -9.76 10.43 5.23
CA ALA A 154 -10.53 11.64 5.54
C ALA A 154 -11.31 11.55 6.85
N GLY A 155 -11.72 10.34 7.23
CA GLY A 155 -12.47 10.06 8.46
C GLY A 155 -11.63 9.90 9.73
N VAL A 156 -10.30 10.06 9.66
CA VAL A 156 -9.41 10.04 10.85
C VAL A 156 -9.09 11.47 11.24
N SER A 157 -9.32 11.84 12.50
CA SER A 157 -9.05 13.21 12.99
C SER A 157 -7.55 13.51 13.08
N PHE A 158 -7.19 14.79 13.01
CA PHE A 158 -5.80 15.22 13.19
C PHE A 158 -5.34 15.05 14.65
N GLU A 159 -6.26 15.17 15.59
CA GLU A 159 -6.06 14.91 17.02
C GLU A 159 -5.67 13.44 17.25
N PHE A 160 -6.38 12.50 16.60
CA PHE A 160 -6.02 11.09 16.67
C PHE A 160 -4.65 10.83 16.04
N GLN A 161 -4.37 11.40 14.87
CA GLN A 161 -3.07 11.26 14.19
C GLN A 161 -1.92 11.80 15.04
N LYS A 162 -2.11 12.97 15.67
CA LYS A 162 -1.12 13.52 16.59
C LYS A 162 -0.87 12.57 17.76
N LYS A 163 -1.92 12.14 18.44
CA LYS A 163 -1.81 11.28 19.63
C LYS A 163 -1.20 9.92 19.32
N GLU A 164 -1.70 9.23 18.29
CA GLU A 164 -1.28 7.87 17.98
C GLU A 164 0.08 7.83 17.27
N ILE A 165 0.41 8.84 16.46
CA ILE A 165 1.59 8.82 15.58
C ILE A 165 2.67 9.76 16.08
N VAL A 166 2.39 11.05 16.21
CA VAL A 166 3.40 12.08 16.53
C VAL A 166 3.89 11.96 17.97
N ASP A 167 2.96 11.87 18.93
CA ASP A 167 3.30 11.78 20.35
C ASP A 167 4.01 10.45 20.65
N VAL A 168 3.67 9.37 19.93
CA VAL A 168 4.38 8.09 20.05
C VAL A 168 5.75 8.14 19.39
N ALA A 169 5.89 8.69 18.18
CA ALA A 169 7.16 8.80 17.47
C ALA A 169 8.22 9.57 18.29
N THR A 170 7.79 10.58 19.04
CA THR A 170 8.65 11.41 19.90
C THR A 170 8.91 10.83 21.29
N SER A 171 8.26 9.73 21.67
CA SER A 171 8.42 9.14 23.00
C SER A 171 9.81 8.52 23.23
N LEU A 172 10.26 8.46 24.49
CA LEU A 172 11.57 7.90 24.87
C LEU A 172 11.79 6.45 24.43
N HIS A 173 10.73 5.64 24.39
CA HIS A 173 10.81 4.26 23.92
C HIS A 173 10.99 4.20 22.39
N SER A 174 10.48 5.21 21.67
CA SER A 174 10.34 5.22 20.22
C SER A 174 11.52 5.81 19.47
N ARG A 175 12.31 6.67 20.11
CA ARG A 175 13.44 7.38 19.48
C ARG A 175 14.48 6.49 18.81
N ALA A 176 14.60 5.23 19.23
CA ALA A 176 15.51 4.24 18.61
C ALA A 176 14.94 3.58 17.34
N HIS A 177 13.78 4.02 16.87
CA HIS A 177 13.09 3.49 15.70
C HIS A 177 12.89 4.59 14.67
N VAL A 178 12.86 4.19 13.40
CA VAL A 178 12.46 5.04 12.28
C VAL A 178 11.06 4.62 11.84
N TRP A 179 10.12 5.56 11.83
CA TRP A 179 8.74 5.35 11.47
C TRP A 179 8.51 5.74 10.02
N LEU A 180 8.07 4.79 9.20
CA LEU A 180 7.79 4.99 7.78
C LEU A 180 6.29 5.25 7.62
N TRP A 181 5.91 6.50 7.40
CA TRP A 181 4.50 6.87 7.25
C TRP A 181 4.12 7.07 5.79
N LEU A 182 3.65 5.98 5.17
CA LEU A 182 3.25 5.95 3.77
C LEU A 182 1.77 6.33 3.59
N THR A 183 1.48 7.21 2.62
CA THR A 183 0.10 7.59 2.28
C THR A 183 -0.12 7.75 0.77
N LYS A 184 -1.37 7.54 0.33
CA LYS A 184 -1.84 7.92 -1.01
C LYS A 184 -2.46 9.33 -1.03
N ARG A 185 -2.42 10.04 0.11
CA ARG A 185 -3.08 11.33 0.33
C ARG A 185 -2.08 12.42 0.77
N PRO A 186 -1.00 12.67 0.00
CA PRO A 186 0.06 13.59 0.42
C PRO A 186 -0.45 15.02 0.69
N ALA A 187 -1.47 15.48 -0.03
CA ALA A 187 -2.10 16.77 0.24
C ALA A 187 -2.69 16.88 1.66
N ARG A 188 -3.22 15.78 2.21
CA ARG A 188 -3.71 15.77 3.60
C ARG A 188 -2.55 15.71 4.59
N MET A 189 -1.46 15.03 4.26
CA MET A 189 -0.24 15.05 5.06
C MET A 189 0.33 16.47 5.20
N VAL A 190 0.34 17.25 4.10
CA VAL A 190 0.73 18.67 4.13
C VAL A 190 -0.19 19.47 5.06
N ARG A 191 -1.51 19.29 4.96
CA ARG A 191 -2.46 19.97 5.88
C ARG A 191 -2.23 19.57 7.33
N PHE A 192 -1.95 18.29 7.60
CA PHE A 192 -1.64 17.81 8.93
C PHE A 192 -0.35 18.43 9.47
N SER A 193 0.70 18.51 8.65
CA SER A 193 1.96 19.17 9.02
C SER A 193 1.76 20.64 9.40
N ARG A 194 0.98 21.40 8.62
CA ARG A 194 0.66 22.81 8.94
C ARG A 194 -0.20 22.93 10.20
N TRP A 195 -1.09 21.97 10.42
CA TRP A 195 -1.91 21.92 11.64
C TRP A 195 -1.06 21.64 12.89
N LEU A 196 -0.03 20.80 12.80
CA LEU A 196 0.94 20.61 13.89
C LEU A 196 1.74 21.89 14.16
N GLU A 197 2.24 22.54 13.11
CA GLU A 197 2.98 23.79 13.21
C GLU A 197 2.15 24.90 13.88
N ALA A 198 0.87 25.03 13.53
CA ALA A 198 -0.06 25.97 14.16
C ALA A 198 -0.28 25.72 15.66
N GLN A 199 0.07 24.52 16.16
CA GLN A 199 0.04 24.17 17.58
C GLN A 199 1.41 24.23 18.25
N GLY A 200 2.46 24.71 17.54
CA GLY A 200 3.82 24.71 18.04
C GLY A 200 4.45 23.33 18.14
N VAL A 201 3.95 22.35 17.39
CA VAL A 201 4.47 20.98 17.38
C VAL A 201 5.32 20.77 16.14
N ALA A 202 6.62 20.51 16.34
CA ALA A 202 7.54 20.18 15.26
C ALA A 202 7.25 18.78 14.68
N TRP A 203 7.54 18.61 13.39
CA TRP A 203 7.52 17.29 12.77
C TRP A 203 8.65 16.41 13.36
N PRO A 204 8.38 15.18 13.84
CA PRO A 204 9.42 14.35 14.44
C PRO A 204 10.48 13.92 13.45
N ASP A 205 11.75 13.99 13.85
CA ASP A 205 12.91 13.64 13.01
C ASP A 205 12.89 12.18 12.55
N ASN A 206 12.46 11.28 13.43
CA ASN A 206 12.38 9.84 13.17
C ASN A 206 11.07 9.41 12.49
N LEU A 207 10.22 10.36 12.09
CA LEU A 207 8.99 10.10 11.35
C LEU A 207 9.19 10.49 9.89
N VAL A 208 9.37 9.50 9.03
CA VAL A 208 9.63 9.68 7.59
C VAL A 208 8.28 9.74 6.87
N PRO A 209 7.83 10.91 6.41
CA PRO A 209 6.67 10.99 5.53
C PRO A 209 7.01 10.33 4.19
N MET A 210 6.09 9.51 3.69
CA MET A 210 6.21 8.87 2.39
C MET A 210 4.93 8.98 1.58
N THR A 211 5.06 8.99 0.25
CA THR A 211 3.89 8.88 -0.64
C THR A 211 4.03 7.79 -1.69
N SER A 212 2.92 7.14 -2.00
CA SER A 212 2.86 6.13 -3.05
C SER A 212 2.77 6.77 -4.43
N VAL A 213 3.56 6.31 -5.39
CA VAL A 213 3.44 6.65 -6.82
C VAL A 213 3.32 5.36 -7.61
N MET A 214 2.13 5.06 -8.13
CA MET A 214 1.90 3.84 -8.92
C MET A 214 1.94 4.10 -10.44
N GLY A 215 2.01 5.37 -10.84
CA GLY A 215 2.00 5.83 -12.23
C GLY A 215 2.07 7.36 -12.32
N GLN A 216 2.20 7.91 -13.53
CA GLN A 216 2.54 9.31 -13.79
C GLN A 216 1.50 10.28 -13.22
N LYS A 217 0.22 9.88 -13.21
CA LYS A 217 -0.87 10.69 -12.63
C LYS A 217 -0.68 11.00 -11.13
N MET A 218 0.13 10.19 -10.44
CA MET A 218 0.46 10.37 -9.03
C MET A 218 1.78 11.11 -8.79
N ALA A 219 2.58 11.38 -9.82
CA ALA A 219 3.87 12.05 -9.70
C ALA A 219 3.78 13.42 -8.99
N LYS A 220 2.67 14.15 -9.18
CA LYS A 220 2.39 15.41 -8.46
C LYS A 220 2.38 15.28 -6.94
N GLY A 221 2.21 14.07 -6.41
CA GLY A 221 2.30 13.78 -4.97
C GLY A 221 3.70 14.02 -4.41
N VAL A 222 4.74 13.88 -5.24
CA VAL A 222 6.14 14.06 -4.82
C VAL A 222 6.41 15.50 -4.39
N SER A 223 6.00 16.48 -5.20
CA SER A 223 6.14 17.91 -4.87
C SER A 223 5.34 18.34 -3.64
N LEU A 224 4.27 17.62 -3.29
CA LEU A 224 3.53 17.85 -2.04
C LEU A 224 4.32 17.32 -0.84
N LEU A 225 4.96 16.15 -0.98
CA LEU A 225 5.75 15.55 0.10
C LEU A 225 6.92 16.46 0.50
N ALA A 226 7.57 17.10 -0.47
CA ALA A 226 8.66 18.05 -0.25
C ALA A 226 8.30 19.23 0.67
N GLN A 227 7.01 19.58 0.81
CA GLN A 227 6.55 20.69 1.66
C GLN A 227 6.52 20.35 3.15
N ILE A 228 6.63 19.07 3.53
CA ILE A 228 6.62 18.65 4.94
C ILE A 228 8.01 18.93 5.51
N PRO A 229 8.18 19.56 6.68
CA PRO A 229 9.49 19.91 7.25
C PRO A 229 10.15 18.69 7.95
N ALA A 230 10.23 17.55 7.25
CA ALA A 230 10.87 16.34 7.74
C ALA A 230 12.38 16.32 7.41
N LYS A 231 13.17 15.61 8.23
CA LYS A 231 14.60 15.38 7.95
C LYS A 231 14.83 14.42 6.79
N VAL A 232 13.93 13.45 6.59
CA VAL A 232 14.01 12.46 5.51
C VAL A 232 12.63 12.26 4.91
N ARG A 233 12.53 12.22 3.58
CA ARG A 233 11.29 11.99 2.82
C ARG A 233 11.50 10.83 1.85
N GLY A 234 10.51 9.93 1.79
CA GLY A 234 10.59 8.73 0.97
C GLY A 234 9.47 8.58 -0.04
N LEU A 235 9.75 7.91 -1.15
CA LEU A 235 8.74 7.49 -2.12
C LEU A 235 8.58 5.97 -2.06
N SER A 236 7.34 5.53 -2.18
CA SER A 236 7.01 4.14 -2.48
C SER A 236 6.45 4.11 -3.90
N VAL A 237 7.33 3.88 -4.86
CA VAL A 237 7.01 3.74 -6.27
C VAL A 237 6.66 2.27 -6.54
N GLU A 238 5.66 1.78 -5.80
CA GLU A 238 5.15 0.42 -5.92
C GLU A 238 3.62 0.32 -5.68
N PRO A 239 2.93 -0.60 -6.39
CA PRO A 239 3.43 -1.23 -7.61
C PRO A 239 3.64 -0.19 -8.72
N LEU A 240 4.75 -0.31 -9.47
CA LEU A 240 5.02 0.54 -10.61
C LEU A 240 4.36 -0.04 -11.86
N TRP A 241 3.32 0.62 -12.37
CA TRP A 241 2.53 0.13 -13.51
C TRP A 241 2.91 0.73 -14.87
N GLU A 242 3.72 1.78 -14.88
CA GLU A 242 4.20 2.45 -16.08
C GLU A 242 5.53 3.15 -15.80
N ASN A 243 6.25 3.56 -16.85
CA ASN A 243 7.39 4.45 -16.66
C ASN A 243 6.91 5.79 -16.08
N VAL A 244 7.67 6.36 -15.14
CA VAL A 244 7.32 7.63 -14.50
C VAL A 244 8.51 8.60 -14.47
N GLU A 245 8.19 9.88 -14.65
CA GLU A 245 9.11 11.00 -14.51
C GLU A 245 8.80 11.72 -13.20
N LEU A 246 9.80 11.77 -12.31
CA LEU A 246 9.65 12.29 -10.95
C LEU A 246 10.64 13.43 -10.70
N ASP A 247 10.14 14.56 -10.20
CA ASP A 247 10.98 15.58 -9.59
C ASP A 247 11.39 15.10 -8.18
N LEU A 248 12.64 14.70 -8.02
CA LEU A 248 13.18 14.17 -6.76
C LEU A 248 13.74 15.26 -5.84
N THR A 249 13.49 16.53 -6.13
CA THR A 249 13.97 17.64 -5.28
C THR A 249 13.41 17.50 -3.86
N GLY A 250 14.32 17.43 -2.87
CA GLY A 250 13.97 17.27 -1.46
C GLY A 250 13.52 15.86 -1.05
N ILE A 251 13.72 14.85 -1.91
CA ILE A 251 13.47 13.44 -1.63
C ILE A 251 14.78 12.74 -1.32
N ASP A 252 14.78 11.85 -0.33
CA ASP A 252 15.99 11.17 0.14
C ASP A 252 15.99 9.68 -0.19
N TRP A 253 14.80 9.10 -0.38
CA TRP A 253 14.63 7.67 -0.61
C TRP A 253 13.59 7.36 -1.68
N CYS A 254 13.91 6.45 -2.59
CA CYS A 254 13.00 5.94 -3.60
C CYS A 254 12.95 4.42 -3.53
N LEU A 255 11.88 3.86 -2.97
CA LEU A 255 11.59 2.44 -2.98
C LEU A 255 10.79 2.10 -4.24
N VAL A 256 11.22 1.09 -5.00
CA VAL A 256 10.58 0.67 -6.26
C VAL A 256 10.25 -0.82 -6.22
N GLY A 257 9.13 -1.20 -6.82
CA GLY A 257 8.77 -2.62 -6.92
C GLY A 257 7.60 -2.91 -7.85
N GLY A 258 7.59 -4.14 -8.39
CA GLY A 258 6.50 -4.69 -9.17
C GLY A 258 5.33 -5.17 -8.32
N GLU A 259 4.16 -5.34 -8.94
CA GLU A 259 2.97 -5.86 -8.27
C GLU A 259 3.06 -7.36 -7.99
N SER A 260 2.54 -7.77 -6.84
CA SER A 260 2.43 -9.17 -6.44
C SER A 260 1.00 -9.68 -6.57
N GLY A 261 0.86 -10.96 -6.91
CA GLY A 261 -0.41 -11.68 -6.88
C GLY A 261 -0.95 -12.05 -8.25
N PHE A 262 -2.02 -12.84 -8.27
CA PHE A 262 -2.58 -13.42 -9.50
C PHE A 262 -3.04 -12.37 -10.52
N GLN A 263 -3.49 -11.22 -10.04
CA GLN A 263 -3.96 -10.10 -10.86
C GLN A 263 -2.89 -9.03 -11.10
N ALA A 264 -1.62 -9.30 -10.79
CA ALA A 264 -0.53 -8.36 -10.99
C ALA A 264 -0.46 -7.88 -12.44
N GLU A 265 -0.22 -6.59 -12.62
CA GLU A 265 0.13 -6.03 -13.93
C GLU A 265 1.59 -6.35 -14.30
N PRO A 266 1.94 -6.39 -15.60
CA PRO A 266 3.32 -6.54 -16.05
C PRO A 266 4.22 -5.40 -15.52
N PHE A 267 5.46 -5.74 -15.17
CA PHE A 267 6.46 -4.79 -14.67
C PHE A 267 7.70 -4.82 -15.56
N ASP A 268 7.93 -3.76 -16.34
CA ASP A 268 9.12 -3.66 -17.19
C ASP A 268 10.33 -3.23 -16.36
N LEU A 269 11.38 -4.06 -16.36
CA LEU A 269 12.64 -3.78 -15.67
C LEU A 269 13.33 -2.50 -16.18
N ALA A 270 13.03 -2.04 -17.39
CA ALA A 270 13.53 -0.77 -17.90
C ALA A 270 13.01 0.43 -17.08
N TRP A 271 11.80 0.36 -16.53
CA TRP A 271 11.24 1.42 -15.68
C TRP A 271 12.02 1.52 -14.36
N ALA A 272 12.37 0.39 -13.76
CA ALA A 272 13.20 0.33 -12.56
C ALA A 272 14.60 0.92 -12.79
N ARG A 273 15.23 0.58 -13.94
CA ARG A 273 16.54 1.11 -14.32
C ARG A 273 16.51 2.62 -14.53
N SER A 274 15.50 3.12 -15.23
CA SER A 274 15.29 4.57 -15.43
C SER A 274 15.21 5.30 -14.09
N LEU A 275 14.40 4.81 -13.15
CA LEU A 275 14.28 5.40 -11.82
C LEU A 275 15.55 5.30 -10.98
N ARG A 276 16.27 4.17 -11.05
CA ARG A 276 17.57 4.00 -10.38
C ARG A 276 18.59 5.02 -10.86
N ASP A 277 18.72 5.17 -12.17
CA ASP A 277 19.71 6.06 -12.76
C ASP A 277 19.37 7.53 -12.48
N HIS A 278 18.08 7.87 -12.47
CA HIS A 278 17.61 9.19 -12.06
C HIS A 278 17.86 9.45 -10.56
N ALA A 279 17.51 8.51 -9.68
CA ALA A 279 17.75 8.61 -8.25
C ALA A 279 19.25 8.83 -7.95
N ARG A 280 20.13 8.05 -8.58
CA ARG A 280 21.59 8.21 -8.46
C ARG A 280 22.08 9.58 -8.89
N LYS A 281 21.59 10.11 -10.03
CA LYS A 281 21.93 11.46 -10.49
C LYS A 281 21.50 12.55 -9.50
N CYS A 282 20.40 12.33 -8.79
CA CYS A 282 19.89 13.24 -7.77
C CYS A 282 20.46 13.01 -6.36
N GLY A 283 21.33 12.01 -6.16
CA GLY A 283 21.84 11.67 -4.83
C GLY A 283 20.80 11.04 -3.90
N VAL A 284 19.72 10.48 -4.45
CA VAL A 284 18.62 9.83 -3.72
C VAL A 284 18.91 8.34 -3.58
N ALA A 285 18.76 7.81 -2.36
CA ALA A 285 18.95 6.38 -2.12
C ALA A 285 17.89 5.56 -2.87
N PHE A 286 18.31 4.56 -3.64
CA PHE A 286 17.42 3.70 -4.40
C PHE A 286 17.27 2.32 -3.75
N PHE A 287 16.03 1.88 -3.55
CA PHE A 287 15.73 0.57 -2.98
C PHE A 287 14.82 -0.24 -3.91
N MET A 288 15.38 -1.27 -4.54
CA MET A 288 14.60 -2.26 -5.27
C MET A 288 14.05 -3.29 -4.29
N LYS A 289 12.73 -3.28 -4.10
CA LYS A 289 12.06 -4.15 -3.16
C LYS A 289 11.84 -5.55 -3.71
N GLN A 290 11.21 -5.64 -4.88
CA GLN A 290 10.86 -6.89 -5.55
C GLN A 290 10.52 -6.65 -7.02
N LEU A 291 10.74 -7.67 -7.88
CA LEU A 291 10.35 -7.61 -9.29
C LEU A 291 8.84 -7.85 -9.51
N GLY A 292 8.12 -8.38 -8.52
CA GLY A 292 6.71 -8.71 -8.64
C GLY A 292 6.45 -10.05 -9.33
N THR A 293 5.18 -10.36 -9.59
CA THR A 293 4.73 -11.64 -10.15
C THR A 293 4.89 -11.71 -11.69
N LYS A 294 4.93 -10.57 -12.38
CA LYS A 294 5.01 -10.51 -13.86
C LYS A 294 6.12 -9.57 -14.37
N PRO A 295 7.39 -9.79 -13.99
CA PRO A 295 8.48 -8.99 -14.50
C PRO A 295 8.73 -9.25 -15.98
N GLN A 296 9.14 -8.21 -16.72
CA GLN A 296 9.45 -8.27 -18.14
C GLN A 296 10.74 -7.51 -18.45
N ALA A 297 11.49 -8.01 -19.44
CA ALA A 297 12.65 -7.33 -19.99
C ALA A 297 12.60 -7.41 -21.53
N GLY A 298 12.65 -6.26 -22.21
CA GLY A 298 12.55 -6.23 -23.68
C GLY A 298 11.24 -6.82 -24.21
N GLY A 299 10.14 -6.65 -23.47
CA GLY A 299 8.82 -7.21 -23.81
C GLY A 299 8.66 -8.71 -23.53
N GLN A 300 9.70 -9.40 -23.02
CA GLN A 300 9.65 -10.83 -22.70
C GLN A 300 9.51 -11.06 -21.19
N PRO A 301 8.72 -12.06 -20.75
CA PRO A 301 8.65 -12.43 -19.33
C PRO A 301 10.01 -12.85 -18.76
N VAL A 302 10.32 -12.41 -17.55
CA VAL A 302 11.46 -12.91 -16.77
C VAL A 302 10.94 -14.03 -15.86
N VAL A 303 11.50 -15.23 -16.02
CA VAL A 303 11.09 -16.40 -15.23
C VAL A 303 11.85 -16.40 -13.91
N LEU A 304 11.11 -16.33 -12.80
CA LEU A 304 11.63 -16.40 -11.44
C LEU A 304 11.05 -17.61 -10.72
N LYS A 305 11.82 -18.19 -9.81
CA LYS A 305 11.38 -19.25 -8.89
C LYS A 305 10.50 -18.67 -7.80
N ASP A 306 10.89 -17.54 -7.21
CA ASP A 306 10.03 -16.83 -6.28
C ASP A 306 8.87 -16.11 -7.00
N LYS A 307 7.65 -16.47 -6.62
CA LYS A 307 6.40 -15.95 -7.22
C LYS A 307 6.14 -14.46 -6.98
N HIS A 308 6.86 -13.86 -6.02
CA HIS A 308 6.78 -12.44 -5.70
C HIS A 308 7.96 -11.65 -6.30
N GLY A 309 8.97 -12.33 -6.81
CA GLY A 309 10.22 -11.75 -7.28
C GLY A 309 10.99 -11.03 -6.16
N GLY A 310 10.94 -11.53 -4.93
CA GLY A 310 11.62 -10.97 -3.75
C GLY A 310 13.06 -11.45 -3.56
N GLU A 311 13.41 -12.61 -4.13
CA GLU A 311 14.75 -13.21 -4.06
C GLU A 311 15.70 -12.50 -5.03
N TRP A 312 16.52 -11.59 -4.49
CA TRP A 312 17.34 -10.68 -5.31
C TRP A 312 18.47 -11.37 -6.08
N ASP A 313 18.86 -12.58 -5.68
CA ASP A 313 19.87 -13.38 -6.38
C ASP A 313 19.37 -13.88 -7.74
N GLU A 314 18.04 -13.87 -7.94
CA GLU A 314 17.40 -14.15 -9.23
C GLU A 314 17.36 -12.93 -10.16
N TRP A 315 17.65 -11.72 -9.66
CA TRP A 315 17.51 -10.49 -10.44
C TRP A 315 18.75 -10.22 -11.29
N PRO A 316 18.63 -9.45 -12.38
CA PRO A 316 19.79 -8.83 -13.03
C PRO A 316 20.65 -8.09 -12.01
N GLU A 317 21.97 -8.27 -12.06
CA GLU A 317 22.93 -7.73 -11.09
C GLU A 317 22.75 -6.21 -10.89
N ASP A 318 22.46 -5.50 -11.97
CA ASP A 318 22.29 -4.05 -11.98
C ASP A 318 21.06 -3.57 -11.18
N LEU A 319 20.09 -4.44 -10.90
CA LEU A 319 18.90 -4.16 -10.09
C LEU A 319 18.98 -4.73 -8.66
N ARG A 320 20.08 -5.38 -8.27
CA ARG A 320 20.32 -5.85 -6.89
C ARG A 320 20.74 -4.71 -5.97
N VAL A 321 19.95 -3.64 -5.95
CA VAL A 321 20.26 -2.39 -5.27
C VAL A 321 19.25 -2.17 -4.15
N ARG A 322 19.72 -2.11 -2.90
CA ARG A 322 18.90 -1.90 -1.69
C ARG A 322 19.56 -0.88 -0.78
N GLU A 323 19.59 0.37 -1.23
CA GLU A 323 20.18 1.48 -0.50
C GLU A 323 19.16 2.11 0.46
N PHE A 324 19.66 2.63 1.57
CA PHE A 324 18.89 3.44 2.52
C PHE A 324 19.51 4.82 2.65
N PRO A 325 18.72 5.86 2.99
CA PRO A 325 19.27 7.18 3.26
C PRO A 325 20.29 7.10 4.41
N PRO A 326 21.50 7.65 4.26
CA PRO A 326 22.48 7.69 5.36
C PRO A 326 21.92 8.35 6.62
N ALA A 327 20.99 9.31 6.45
CA ALA A 327 20.27 9.97 7.53
C ALA A 327 19.47 9.01 8.42
N PHE A 328 19.10 7.80 7.97
CA PHE A 328 18.43 6.81 8.83
C PHE A 328 19.25 6.44 10.06
N LEU A 329 20.59 6.47 9.98
CA LEU A 329 21.48 6.25 11.12
C LEU A 329 21.54 7.45 12.09
N GLN A 330 21.10 8.63 11.65
CA GLN A 330 21.21 9.89 12.39
C GLN A 330 19.89 10.33 13.02
N ILE A 331 18.75 9.97 12.41
CA ILE A 331 17.42 10.35 12.90
C ILE A 331 16.88 9.44 14.00
N ALA A 332 17.54 8.30 14.25
CA ALA A 332 17.22 7.44 15.39
C ALA A 332 18.28 7.60 16.48
N GLU A 333 17.85 7.58 17.74
CA GLU A 333 18.70 7.64 18.92
C GLU A 333 18.79 6.25 19.56
N PRO A 334 19.92 5.52 19.41
CA PRO A 334 20.08 4.20 19.99
C PRO A 334 19.88 4.20 21.51
N ARG A 335 19.26 3.15 22.05
CA ARG A 335 19.10 3.01 23.51
C ARG A 335 20.46 2.74 24.15
N LYS A 336 20.73 3.36 25.32
CA LYS A 336 21.96 3.09 26.09
C LYS A 336 22.08 1.58 26.36
N GLY A 337 23.21 0.98 25.98
CA GLY A 337 23.46 -0.45 26.17
C GLY A 337 22.99 -1.37 25.02
N ALA A 338 22.49 -0.82 23.90
CA ALA A 338 22.37 -1.59 22.66
C ALA A 338 23.77 -2.11 22.28
N ARG A 339 24.00 -3.41 22.48
CA ARG A 339 25.32 -4.04 22.35
C ARG A 339 25.89 -3.76 20.97
N LYS A 340 27.03 -3.06 20.90
CA LYS A 340 27.97 -3.20 19.78
C LYS A 340 28.51 -4.64 19.84
N GLN A 341 27.89 -5.58 19.13
CA GLN A 341 28.54 -6.87 18.90
C GLN A 341 29.42 -6.71 17.66
N GLY A 342 30.71 -7.01 17.82
CA GLY A 342 31.74 -6.91 16.77
C GLY A 342 31.46 -7.73 15.52
#